data_AF-W1WZY5-F1
#
_entry.id   AF-W1WZY5-F1
#
_cell.length_a   1.000
_cell.length_b   1.000
_cell.length_c   1.000
_cell.angle_alpha   90.00
_cell.angle_beta   90.00
_cell.angle_gamma   90.00
#
_symmetry.space_group_name_H-M   'P 1'
#
loop_
_entity.id
_entity.type
_entity.pdbx_description
1 polymer ?
#
loop_
_entity_poly.entity_id
_entity_poly.type
_entity_poly.pdbx_seq_one_letter_code
_entity_poly.pdbx_strand_id
1 'polypeptide(L)'
;MTESTTSSPHDAVFKTFMFTPETARDFLEIHLPEPLRKLCNLQTLRLEPTSFIEKSLRAYYSDVLWSVETSDGDGYIYCVIEHQSSAEKNMAFRLMRYATAAMQRHLDKGYDRVPLVVPLLFYHGETSPYPYSLNWLDEFDDPQLARQLYTEAFPLVDITIVPDDEIMQHRRIALLELIQKHIRDRDLIGMVD
;
A
#
# COMPACT_ATOMS: atom_id res chain seq x y z
N MET A 1 0.19 14.44 -23.95
CA MET A 1 1.15 13.60 -24.70
C MET A 1 0.63 12.19 -24.67
N THR A 2 0.76 11.50 -25.80
CA THR A 2 0.06 10.29 -26.23
C THR A 2 0.13 9.12 -25.24
N GLU A 3 -1.04 8.65 -24.83
CA GLU A 3 -1.27 7.38 -24.13
C GLU A 3 -0.77 6.21 -25.00
N SER A 4 0.23 5.46 -24.52
CA SER A 4 0.62 4.18 -25.12
C SER A 4 -0.03 3.05 -24.34
N THR A 5 -1.23 2.66 -24.76
CA THR A 5 -2.08 1.61 -24.15
C THR A 5 -1.76 0.18 -24.62
N THR A 6 -0.54 -0.08 -25.07
CA THR A 6 -0.13 -1.41 -25.55
C THR A 6 0.84 -2.06 -24.57
N SER A 7 0.41 -3.17 -23.95
CA SER A 7 1.29 -4.15 -23.29
C SER A 7 2.50 -4.43 -24.20
N SER A 8 3.70 -4.15 -23.72
CA SER A 8 4.92 -4.45 -24.47
C SER A 8 5.03 -5.98 -24.61
N PRO A 9 5.67 -6.51 -25.67
CA PRO A 9 5.87 -7.97 -25.81
C PRO A 9 6.53 -8.61 -24.58
N HIS A 10 7.42 -7.87 -23.90
CA HIS A 10 8.06 -8.33 -22.67
C HIS A 10 7.06 -8.46 -21.50
N ASP A 11 6.16 -7.49 -21.34
CA ASP A 11 5.09 -7.52 -20.35
C ASP A 11 4.12 -8.70 -20.60
N ALA A 12 3.73 -8.92 -21.86
CA ALA A 12 2.86 -10.03 -22.23
C ALA A 12 3.50 -11.41 -21.94
N VAL A 13 4.79 -11.57 -22.24
CA VAL A 13 5.55 -12.79 -21.92
C VAL A 13 5.61 -12.99 -20.41
N PHE A 14 6.01 -11.97 -19.66
CA PHE A 14 6.09 -12.03 -18.20
C PHE A 14 4.76 -12.48 -17.58
N LYS A 15 3.64 -11.84 -17.96
CA LYS A 15 2.30 -12.18 -17.46
C LYS A 15 1.89 -13.61 -17.78
N THR A 16 2.17 -14.08 -18.99
CA THR A 16 1.83 -15.45 -19.41
C THR A 16 2.45 -16.48 -18.45
N PHE A 17 3.72 -16.29 -18.10
CA PHE A 17 4.42 -17.15 -17.15
C PHE A 17 3.92 -16.93 -15.71
N MET A 18 3.85 -15.68 -15.26
CA MET A 18 3.56 -15.36 -13.87
C MET A 18 2.10 -15.55 -13.44
N PHE A 19 1.16 -15.73 -14.39
CA PHE A 19 -0.19 -16.21 -14.09
C PHE A 19 -0.29 -17.73 -13.92
N THR A 20 0.79 -18.48 -14.22
CA THR A 20 0.86 -19.92 -13.97
C THR A 20 1.26 -20.16 -12.50
N PRO A 21 0.44 -20.84 -11.68
CA PRO A 21 0.71 -21.04 -10.25
C PRO A 21 2.06 -21.70 -9.96
N GLU A 22 2.47 -22.68 -10.78
CA GLU A 22 3.75 -23.38 -10.61
C GLU A 22 4.93 -22.44 -10.83
N THR A 23 4.89 -21.63 -11.89
CA THR A 23 5.94 -20.65 -12.17
C THR A 23 6.00 -19.56 -11.09
N ALA A 24 4.84 -19.07 -10.64
CA ALA A 24 4.78 -18.10 -9.55
C ALA A 24 5.33 -18.70 -8.23
N ARG A 25 5.06 -19.98 -7.96
CA ARG A 25 5.62 -20.70 -6.81
C ARG A 25 7.13 -20.75 -6.88
N ASP A 26 7.68 -21.21 -8.00
CA ASP A 26 9.13 -21.29 -8.21
C ASP A 26 9.77 -19.90 -8.05
N PHE A 27 9.15 -18.87 -8.63
CA PHE A 27 9.62 -17.49 -8.51
C PHE A 27 9.69 -17.03 -7.06
N LEU A 28 8.62 -17.23 -6.28
CA LEU A 28 8.57 -16.84 -4.87
C LEU A 28 9.50 -17.69 -4.01
N GLU A 29 9.65 -18.99 -4.31
CA GLU A 29 10.57 -19.85 -3.59
C GLU A 29 12.03 -19.39 -3.77
N ILE A 30 12.40 -18.94 -4.97
CA ILE A 30 13.76 -18.47 -5.27
C ILE A 30 14.02 -17.05 -4.75
N HIS A 31 13.07 -16.13 -4.94
CA HIS A 31 13.32 -14.69 -4.82
C HIS A 31 12.72 -14.01 -3.58
N LEU A 32 11.75 -14.64 -2.91
CA LEU A 32 11.19 -14.05 -1.69
C LEU A 32 12.24 -14.10 -0.56
N PRO A 33 12.45 -13.00 0.20
CA PRO A 33 13.38 -13.00 1.33
C PRO A 33 13.06 -14.13 2.32
N GLU A 34 14.10 -14.84 2.78
CA GLU A 34 13.95 -16.04 3.62
C GLU A 34 13.01 -15.84 4.84
N PRO A 35 13.06 -14.72 5.59
CA PRO A 35 12.15 -14.50 6.72
C PRO A 35 10.68 -14.48 6.30
N LEU A 36 10.36 -13.90 5.14
CA LEU A 36 9.00 -13.83 4.62
C LEU A 36 8.58 -15.18 4.01
N ARG A 37 9.49 -15.84 3.28
CA ARG A 37 9.24 -17.16 2.69
C ARG A 37 8.88 -18.21 3.73
N LYS A 38 9.51 -18.19 4.91
CA LYS A 38 9.19 -19.11 6.03
C LYS A 38 7.76 -18.94 6.56
N LEU A 39 7.17 -17.77 6.39
CA LEU A 39 5.79 -17.48 6.80
C LEU A 39 4.76 -17.93 5.77
N CYS A 40 5.16 -18.27 4.54
CA CYS A 40 4.24 -18.56 3.44
C CYS A 40 4.08 -20.07 3.21
N ASN A 41 2.83 -20.55 3.14
CA ASN A 41 2.51 -21.85 2.59
C ASN A 41 2.33 -21.74 1.06
N LEU A 42 3.42 -21.77 0.28
CA LEU A 42 3.40 -21.52 -1.17
C LEU A 42 2.56 -22.52 -1.99
N GLN A 43 2.11 -23.62 -1.40
CA GLN A 43 1.15 -24.55 -2.01
C GLN A 43 -0.26 -23.96 -2.10
N THR A 44 -0.56 -22.90 -1.33
CA THR A 44 -1.86 -22.23 -1.24
C THR A 44 -1.99 -21.01 -2.14
N LEU A 45 -1.05 -20.80 -3.07
CA LEU A 45 -1.05 -19.65 -3.98
C LEU A 45 -2.37 -19.53 -4.75
N ARG A 46 -3.03 -18.38 -4.60
CA ARG A 46 -4.24 -18.02 -5.35
C ARG A 46 -4.05 -16.69 -6.06
N LEU A 47 -4.28 -16.69 -7.36
CA LEU A 47 -4.23 -15.49 -8.19
C LEU A 47 -5.41 -14.60 -7.83
N GLU A 48 -5.14 -13.35 -7.49
CA GLU A 48 -6.16 -12.39 -7.10
C GLU A 48 -6.51 -11.46 -8.27
N PRO A 49 -7.81 -11.18 -8.50
CA PRO A 49 -8.21 -10.23 -9.53
C PRO A 49 -7.65 -8.84 -9.20
N THR A 50 -6.92 -8.22 -10.13
CA THR A 50 -6.35 -6.85 -10.00
C THR A 50 -7.29 -5.74 -10.50
N SER A 51 -8.54 -6.07 -10.84
CA SER A 51 -9.51 -5.14 -11.43
C SER A 51 -9.96 -3.98 -10.51
N PHE A 52 -9.65 -4.08 -9.22
CA PHE A 52 -10.02 -3.11 -8.18
C PHE A 52 -9.06 -1.94 -8.07
N ILE A 53 -7.82 -2.11 -8.52
CA ILE A 53 -6.81 -1.09 -8.40
C ILE A 53 -7.20 0.04 -9.40
N GLU A 54 -7.20 1.30 -8.93
CA GLU A 54 -7.97 2.42 -9.49
C GLU A 54 -7.90 2.56 -11.02
N LYS A 55 -8.97 3.04 -11.66
CA LYS A 55 -9.00 3.31 -13.11
C LYS A 55 -7.85 4.23 -13.60
N SER A 56 -7.37 5.14 -12.76
CA SER A 56 -6.23 6.04 -13.00
C SER A 56 -4.88 5.31 -13.06
N LEU A 57 -4.78 4.16 -12.38
CA LEU A 57 -3.61 3.30 -12.36
C LEU A 57 -3.74 2.13 -13.37
N ARG A 58 -4.93 1.91 -13.95
CA ARG A 58 -5.20 0.86 -14.98
C ARG A 58 -4.35 0.92 -16.22
N ALA A 59 -3.83 2.08 -16.57
CA ALA A 59 -2.98 2.25 -17.73
C ALA A 59 -1.56 1.67 -17.52
N TYR A 60 -1.19 1.28 -16.29
CA TYR A 60 0.17 0.87 -15.94
C TYR A 60 0.29 -0.55 -15.38
N TYR A 61 -0.81 -1.32 -15.28
CA TYR A 61 -0.74 -2.63 -14.63
C TYR A 61 -0.02 -3.68 -15.47
N SER A 62 1.24 -3.93 -15.09
CA SER A 62 1.86 -5.23 -15.28
C SER A 62 1.56 -6.21 -14.13
N ASP A 63 1.01 -5.69 -13.02
CA ASP A 63 0.97 -6.38 -11.73
C ASP A 63 0.27 -7.73 -11.72
N VAL A 64 1.03 -8.71 -11.21
CA VAL A 64 0.52 -10.00 -10.78
C VAL A 64 0.36 -9.97 -9.27
N LEU A 65 -0.87 -10.19 -8.78
CA LEU A 65 -1.15 -10.26 -7.35
C LEU A 65 -1.47 -11.70 -6.95
N TRP A 66 -0.62 -12.27 -6.11
CA TRP A 66 -0.85 -13.57 -5.50
C TRP A 66 -1.20 -13.41 -4.02
N SER A 67 -2.16 -14.18 -3.55
CA SER A 67 -2.39 -14.41 -2.12
C SER A 67 -1.82 -15.76 -1.71
N VAL A 68 -1.26 -15.83 -0.51
CA VAL A 68 -0.73 -17.04 0.10
C VAL A 68 -1.13 -17.09 1.57
N GLU A 69 -1.61 -18.24 2.02
CA GLU A 69 -1.93 -18.48 3.43
C GLU A 69 -0.63 -18.52 4.25
N THR A 70 -0.69 -17.98 5.47
CA THR A 70 0.43 -18.09 6.39
C THR A 70 0.60 -19.53 6.88
N SER A 71 1.84 -19.96 7.09
CA SER A 71 2.14 -21.29 7.65
C SER A 71 1.53 -21.47 9.05
N ASP A 72 1.41 -20.39 9.81
CA ASP A 72 0.85 -20.36 11.16
C ASP A 72 -0.36 -19.40 11.24
N GLY A 73 -1.56 -19.94 11.44
CA GLY A 73 -2.81 -19.18 11.64
C GLY A 73 -3.55 -18.79 10.35
N ASP A 74 -4.68 -18.08 10.51
CA ASP A 74 -5.61 -17.72 9.42
C ASP A 74 -5.20 -16.44 8.66
N GLY A 75 -3.90 -16.15 8.60
CA GLY A 75 -3.35 -14.95 7.96
C GLY A 75 -3.14 -15.12 6.46
N TYR A 76 -3.11 -13.98 5.75
CA TYR A 76 -2.73 -13.92 4.34
C TYR A 76 -1.53 -13.00 4.15
N ILE A 77 -0.58 -13.43 3.33
CA ILE A 77 0.44 -12.58 2.73
C ILE A 77 0.07 -12.40 1.27
N TYR A 78 0.15 -11.16 0.78
CA TYR A 78 0.03 -10.88 -0.65
C TYR A 78 1.40 -10.62 -1.26
N CYS A 79 1.65 -11.12 -2.46
CA CYS A 79 2.81 -10.79 -3.25
C CYS A 79 2.36 -9.98 -4.47
N VAL A 80 2.74 -8.70 -4.52
CA VAL A 80 2.57 -7.86 -5.71
C VAL A 80 3.84 -7.97 -6.53
N ILE A 81 3.75 -8.40 -7.77
CA ILE A 81 4.90 -8.58 -8.65
C ILE A 81 4.73 -7.68 -9.86
N GLU A 82 5.58 -6.66 -9.94
CA GLU A 82 5.62 -5.70 -11.04
C GLU A 82 6.80 -6.02 -11.96
N HIS A 83 6.55 -5.99 -13.26
CA HIS A 83 7.56 -6.13 -14.31
C HIS A 83 7.99 -4.77 -14.86
N GLN A 84 9.30 -4.63 -15.09
CA GLN A 84 9.86 -3.47 -15.75
C GLN A 84 11.00 -3.83 -16.71
N SER A 85 10.84 -3.40 -17.96
CA SER A 85 11.90 -3.44 -18.98
C SER A 85 12.71 -2.15 -19.07
N SER A 86 12.39 -1.13 -18.28
CA SER A 86 13.10 0.16 -18.25
C SER A 86 13.13 0.69 -16.82
N ALA A 87 14.25 1.29 -16.42
CA ALA A 87 14.39 1.82 -15.07
C ALA A 87 13.52 3.07 -14.91
N GLU A 88 12.64 3.09 -13.90
CA GLU A 88 11.82 4.25 -13.57
C GLU A 88 12.15 4.77 -12.17
N LYS A 89 12.33 6.09 -12.05
CA LYS A 89 12.80 6.73 -10.81
C LYS A 89 11.86 6.52 -9.62
N ASN A 90 10.55 6.50 -9.84
CA ASN A 90 9.53 6.51 -8.79
C ASN A 90 8.92 5.11 -8.54
N MET A 91 9.68 4.06 -8.81
CA MET A 91 9.17 2.69 -8.76
C MET A 91 8.81 2.23 -7.37
N ALA A 92 9.59 2.62 -6.37
CA ALA A 92 9.33 2.20 -5.00
C ALA A 92 8.01 2.78 -4.50
N PHE A 93 7.74 4.05 -4.80
CA PHE A 93 6.45 4.67 -4.50
C PHE A 93 5.29 4.01 -5.27
N ARG A 94 5.50 3.63 -6.54
CA ARG A 94 4.49 2.89 -7.32
C ARG A 94 4.16 1.54 -6.68
N LEU A 95 5.17 0.76 -6.30
CA LEU A 95 5.01 -0.51 -5.58
C LEU A 95 4.26 -0.33 -4.25
N MET A 96 4.55 0.73 -3.50
CA MET A 96 3.83 1.03 -2.25
C MET A 96 2.36 1.36 -2.48
N ARG A 97 2.01 2.05 -3.57
CA ARG A 97 0.61 2.28 -3.94
C ARG A 97 -0.12 0.98 -4.23
N TYR A 98 0.53 0.04 -4.92
CA TYR A 98 -0.05 -1.28 -5.17
C TYR A 98 -0.21 -2.09 -3.89
N ALA A 99 0.80 -2.08 -3.02
CA ALA A 99 0.73 -2.75 -1.73
C ALA A 99 -0.42 -2.20 -0.87
N THR A 100 -0.56 -0.88 -0.78
CA THR A 100 -1.63 -0.21 -0.02
C THR A 100 -3.01 -0.50 -0.61
N ALA A 101 -3.14 -0.54 -1.95
CA ALA A 101 -4.39 -0.92 -2.59
C ALA A 101 -4.78 -2.37 -2.29
N ALA A 102 -3.82 -3.30 -2.33
CA ALA A 102 -4.06 -4.70 -1.96
C ALA A 102 -4.48 -4.84 -0.49
N MET A 103 -3.86 -4.07 0.42
CA MET A 103 -4.27 -3.96 1.82
C MET A 103 -5.71 -3.46 1.96
N GLN A 104 -6.07 -2.38 1.26
CA GLN A 104 -7.44 -1.83 1.29
C GLN A 104 -8.46 -2.86 0.79
N ARG A 105 -8.17 -3.54 -0.33
CA ARG A 105 -9.06 -4.60 -0.84
C ARG A 105 -9.28 -5.71 0.17
N HIS A 106 -8.26 -6.08 0.92
CA HIS A 106 -8.41 -7.09 1.96
C HIS A 106 -9.42 -6.62 3.01
N LEU A 107 -9.35 -5.37 3.46
CA LEU A 107 -10.37 -4.80 4.35
C LEU A 107 -11.75 -4.75 3.69
N ASP A 108 -11.84 -4.37 2.41
CA ASP A 108 -13.12 -4.30 1.66
C ASP A 108 -13.80 -5.67 1.51
N LYS A 109 -13.04 -6.78 1.61
CA LYS A 109 -13.58 -8.15 1.65
C LYS A 109 -14.19 -8.51 3.02
N GLY A 110 -14.10 -7.63 4.02
CA GLY A 110 -14.67 -7.81 5.35
C GLY A 110 -13.70 -8.40 6.37
N TYR A 111 -12.39 -8.38 6.11
CA TYR A 111 -11.39 -8.79 7.09
C TYR A 111 -11.08 -7.64 8.07
N ASP A 112 -10.90 -7.97 9.35
CA ASP A 112 -10.71 -7.00 10.42
C ASP A 112 -9.26 -6.54 10.62
N ARG A 113 -8.30 -7.12 9.88
CA ARG A 113 -6.87 -6.83 10.01
C ARG A 113 -6.25 -6.56 8.65
N VAL A 114 -5.30 -5.65 8.61
CA VAL A 114 -4.50 -5.36 7.42
C VAL A 114 -3.53 -6.53 7.16
N PRO A 115 -3.42 -7.03 5.92
CA PRO A 115 -2.50 -8.10 5.59
C PRO A 115 -1.07 -7.58 5.36
N LEU A 116 -0.08 -8.46 5.44
CA LEU A 116 1.24 -8.16 4.90
C LEU A 116 1.19 -8.22 3.38
N VAL A 117 1.79 -7.23 2.71
CA VAL A 117 1.94 -7.21 1.25
C VAL A 117 3.40 -7.00 0.90
N VAL A 118 3.95 -7.91 0.11
CA VAL A 118 5.35 -7.91 -0.33
C VAL A 118 5.40 -7.42 -1.77
N PRO A 119 5.85 -6.19 -2.03
CA PRO A 119 6.14 -5.74 -3.37
C PRO A 119 7.45 -6.34 -3.89
N LEU A 120 7.41 -6.88 -5.11
CA LEU A 120 8.54 -7.48 -5.81
C LEU A 120 8.67 -6.82 -7.18
N LEU A 121 9.87 -6.34 -7.50
CA LEU A 121 10.20 -5.81 -8.82
C LEU A 121 10.96 -6.85 -9.64
N PHE A 122 10.36 -7.30 -10.74
CA PHE A 122 11.03 -8.05 -11.79
C PHE A 122 11.59 -7.09 -12.84
N TYR A 123 12.88 -6.77 -12.72
CA TYR A 123 13.55 -5.82 -13.61
C TYR A 123 14.49 -6.52 -14.59
N HIS A 124 14.42 -6.17 -15.88
CA HIS A 124 15.32 -6.68 -16.92
C HIS A 124 15.75 -5.63 -17.96
N GLY A 125 15.79 -4.35 -17.57
CA GLY A 125 16.15 -3.27 -18.49
C GLY A 125 17.64 -3.17 -18.82
N GLU A 126 17.96 -2.36 -19.83
CA GLU A 126 19.34 -2.15 -20.31
C GLU A 126 20.25 -1.48 -19.26
N THR A 127 19.69 -0.60 -18.41
CA THR A 127 20.44 0.03 -17.32
C THR A 127 20.69 -0.98 -16.21
N SER A 128 21.94 -1.39 -16.01
CA SER A 128 22.30 -2.39 -15.00
C SER A 128 23.54 -1.97 -14.20
N PRO A 129 23.54 -2.12 -12.86
CA PRO A 129 22.42 -2.59 -12.02
C PRO A 129 21.24 -1.60 -12.01
N TYR A 130 20.09 -2.02 -11.48
CA TYR A 130 18.94 -1.13 -11.33
C TYR A 130 19.34 0.14 -10.55
N PRO A 131 19.13 1.35 -11.10
CA PRO A 131 19.82 2.55 -10.60
C PRO A 131 19.07 3.30 -9.49
N TYR A 132 17.84 2.91 -9.13
CA TYR A 132 17.00 3.62 -8.16
C TYR A 132 16.76 2.80 -6.89
N SER A 133 16.48 3.49 -5.77
CA SER A 133 16.14 2.81 -4.52
C SER A 133 14.80 2.08 -4.65
N LEU A 134 14.68 0.92 -4.03
CA LEU A 134 13.42 0.20 -3.83
C LEU A 134 12.78 0.48 -2.47
N ASN A 135 13.37 1.38 -1.68
CA ASN A 135 12.75 1.93 -0.48
C ASN A 135 12.11 3.28 -0.84
N TRP A 136 10.78 3.32 -0.83
CA TRP A 136 10.00 4.50 -1.20
C TRP A 136 10.28 5.72 -0.32
N LEU A 137 10.77 5.52 0.91
CA LEU A 137 11.15 6.62 1.81
C LEU A 137 12.40 7.37 1.32
N ASP A 138 13.20 6.76 0.44
CA ASP A 138 14.35 7.42 -0.18
C ASP A 138 13.95 8.37 -1.33
N GLU A 139 12.69 8.33 -1.77
CA GLU A 139 12.19 9.21 -2.85
C GLU A 139 11.83 10.63 -2.36
N PHE A 140 11.79 10.85 -1.04
CA PHE A 140 11.54 12.17 -0.45
C PHE A 140 12.77 13.08 -0.50
N ASP A 141 12.54 14.40 -0.56
CA ASP A 141 13.62 15.39 -0.47
C ASP A 141 14.38 15.29 0.86
N ASP A 142 13.70 14.88 1.95
CA ASP A 142 14.30 14.54 3.25
C ASP A 142 13.89 13.10 3.67
N PRO A 143 14.72 12.09 3.34
CA PRO A 143 14.44 10.70 3.68
C PRO A 143 14.43 10.40 5.19
N GLN A 144 15.11 11.20 6.02
CA GLN A 144 15.14 10.98 7.47
C GLN A 144 13.82 11.44 8.09
N LEU A 145 13.35 12.62 7.69
CA LEU A 145 12.04 13.12 8.09
C LEU A 145 10.91 12.20 7.62
N ALA A 146 11.01 11.66 6.39
CA ALA A 146 10.03 10.70 5.88
C ALA A 146 9.96 9.43 6.74
N ARG A 147 11.11 8.86 7.13
CA ARG A 147 11.13 7.72 8.07
C ARG A 147 10.45 8.07 9.39
N GLN A 148 10.82 9.20 10.00
CA GLN A 148 10.19 9.64 11.25
C GLN A 148 8.67 9.79 11.12
N LEU A 149 8.17 10.32 9.99
CA LEU A 149 6.75 10.53 9.78
C LEU A 149 5.97 9.22 9.52
N TYR A 150 6.54 8.29 8.75
CA TYR A 150 5.83 7.13 8.23
C TYR A 150 6.11 5.82 8.98
N THR A 151 7.05 5.80 9.93
CA THR A 151 7.29 4.63 10.80
C THR A 151 6.88 4.86 12.27
N GLU A 152 6.43 6.06 12.62
CA GLU A 152 5.91 6.39 13.95
C GLU A 152 4.38 6.55 13.94
N ALA A 153 3.79 6.71 15.12
CA ALA A 153 2.37 7.03 15.24
C ALA A 153 2.04 8.37 14.55
N PHE A 154 0.95 8.39 13.79
CA PHE A 154 0.44 9.64 13.22
C PHE A 154 -0.02 10.60 14.33
N PRO A 155 0.12 11.93 14.13
CA PRO A 155 -0.36 12.90 15.09
C PRO A 155 -1.88 12.80 15.26
N LEU A 156 -2.34 12.63 16.49
CA LEU A 156 -3.75 12.64 16.87
C LEU A 156 -4.09 13.98 17.53
N VAL A 157 -5.10 14.67 17.00
CA VAL A 157 -5.72 15.84 17.64
C VAL A 157 -7.00 15.38 18.32
N ASP A 158 -6.91 15.04 19.61
CA ASP A 158 -8.04 14.57 20.42
C ASP A 158 -8.64 15.71 21.25
N ILE A 159 -9.58 16.44 20.66
CA ILE A 159 -10.29 17.55 21.34
C ILE A 159 -11.18 17.10 22.50
N THR A 160 -11.42 15.80 22.67
CA THR A 160 -12.30 15.31 23.75
C THR A 160 -11.65 15.45 25.12
N ILE A 161 -10.32 15.49 25.17
CA ILE A 161 -9.52 15.62 26.40
C ILE A 161 -8.98 17.04 26.62
N VAL A 162 -9.03 17.92 25.62
CA VAL A 162 -8.52 19.29 25.71
C VAL A 162 -9.54 20.17 26.43
N PRO A 163 -9.21 20.87 27.52
CA PRO A 163 -10.11 21.79 28.21
C PRO A 163 -10.64 22.92 27.32
N ASP A 164 -11.88 23.38 27.54
CA ASP A 164 -12.50 24.40 26.68
C ASP A 164 -11.76 25.75 26.73
N ASP A 165 -11.20 26.10 27.89
CA ASP A 165 -10.39 27.30 28.08
C ASP A 165 -9.07 27.24 27.32
N GLU A 166 -8.49 26.04 27.17
CA GLU A 166 -7.35 25.80 26.29
C GLU A 166 -7.76 25.90 24.81
N ILE A 167 -8.86 25.27 24.41
CA ILE A 167 -9.42 25.36 23.05
C ILE A 167 -9.68 26.82 22.66
N MET A 168 -10.20 27.66 23.57
CA MET A 168 -10.43 29.09 23.31
C MET A 168 -9.16 29.85 22.91
N GLN A 169 -7.95 29.33 23.22
CA GLN A 169 -6.68 29.90 22.79
C GLN A 169 -6.23 29.43 21.40
N HIS A 170 -6.90 28.44 20.79
CA HIS A 170 -6.55 27.87 19.47
C HIS A 170 -6.91 28.78 18.28
N ARG A 171 -7.06 30.09 18.52
CA ARG A 171 -7.26 31.12 17.49
C ARG A 171 -8.48 30.80 16.61
N ARG A 172 -8.27 30.61 15.30
CA ARG A 172 -9.35 30.46 14.30
C ARG A 172 -9.99 29.06 14.30
N ILE A 173 -9.33 28.05 14.86
CA ILE A 173 -9.86 26.68 14.87
C ILE A 173 -10.73 26.41 16.11
N ALA A 174 -10.60 27.22 17.16
CA ALA A 174 -11.30 27.08 18.44
C ALA A 174 -12.81 26.87 18.29
N LEU A 175 -13.47 27.63 17.40
CA LEU A 175 -14.91 27.50 17.17
C LEU A 175 -15.27 26.12 16.60
N LEU A 176 -14.50 25.60 15.64
CA LEU A 176 -14.71 24.26 15.09
C LEU A 176 -14.51 23.21 16.18
N GLU A 177 -13.45 23.34 16.98
CA GLU A 177 -13.10 22.38 18.03
C GLU A 177 -14.16 22.35 19.12
N LEU A 178 -14.66 23.50 19.61
CA LEU A 178 -15.75 23.54 20.59
C LEU A 178 -17.05 22.95 20.03
N ILE A 179 -17.44 23.34 18.80
CA ILE A 179 -18.65 22.78 18.17
C ILE A 179 -18.54 21.26 18.06
N GLN A 180 -17.41 20.75 17.59
CA GLN A 180 -17.22 19.31 17.40
C GLN A 180 -17.12 18.55 18.73
N LYS A 181 -16.47 19.13 19.74
CA LYS A 181 -16.36 18.55 21.07
C LYS A 181 -17.73 18.32 21.69
N HIS A 182 -18.63 19.30 21.55
CA HIS A 182 -19.95 19.29 22.17
C HIS A 182 -21.09 18.90 21.21
N ILE A 183 -20.81 18.41 20.00
CA ILE A 183 -21.85 18.12 18.98
C ILE A 183 -22.88 17.07 19.44
N ARG A 184 -22.53 16.27 20.45
CA ARG A 184 -23.38 15.22 21.04
C ARG A 184 -24.00 15.63 22.38
N ASP A 185 -23.64 16.80 22.91
CA ASP A 185 -24.19 17.33 24.15
C ASP A 185 -25.59 17.85 23.84
N ARG A 186 -26.61 17.09 24.25
CA ARG A 186 -28.03 17.41 24.00
C ARG A 186 -28.45 18.78 24.55
N ASP A 187 -27.67 19.35 25.46
CA ASP A 187 -28.04 20.52 26.27
C ASP A 187 -27.52 21.86 25.75
N LEU A 188 -26.80 21.93 24.61
CA LEU A 188 -26.38 23.22 24.05
C LEU A 188 -27.55 24.06 23.48
N ILE A 189 -28.72 23.45 23.26
CA ILE A 189 -29.95 24.17 22.90
C ILE A 189 -30.55 24.90 24.13
N GLY A 190 -30.16 24.54 25.36
CA GLY A 190 -30.64 25.19 26.59
C GLY A 190 -29.86 26.43 27.01
N MET A 191 -28.81 26.85 26.28
CA MET A 191 -27.96 28.00 26.63
C MET A 191 -28.34 29.30 25.88
N VAL A 192 -29.51 29.34 25.23
CA VAL A 192 -30.01 30.51 24.48
C VAL A 192 -31.33 31.07 25.04
N ASP A 193 -31.77 30.63 26.23
CA ASP A 193 -32.90 31.23 26.96
C ASP A 193 -32.44 32.10 28.14
#